data_AF-A0A9J7DTL8-F1
#
_entry.id   AF-A0A9J7DTL8-F1
#
_cell.length_a   1.000
_cell.length_b   1.000
_cell.length_c   1.000
_cell.angle_alpha   90.00
_cell.angle_beta   90.00
_cell.angle_gamma   90.00
#
_symmetry.space_group_name_H-M   'P 1'
#
loop_
_entity.id
_entity.type
_entity.pdbx_description
1 polymer ?
#
loop_
_entity_poly.entity_id
_entity_poly.type
_entity_poly.pdbx_seq_one_letter_code
_entity_poly.pdbx_strand_id
1 'polypeptide(L)'
;MAFKLVLVVLTVVACAQSRMFYNLRPVRVVHSDLQPAASIVHAEPKHFEHHISEDEHVDYYAYPKYVFKYGVNDFHSGDIKTHHESRDGDVVKGQYTVVEPDGSIRTVDYTADKHNGFNAVVHKTAPISPHEAAHLHH
;
A
#
# COMPACT_ATOMS: atom_id res chain seq x y z
N MET A 1 -21.90 29.39 39.85
CA MET A 1 -21.54 30.15 38.63
C MET A 1 -20.07 29.95 38.18
N ALA A 2 -19.32 28.97 38.70
CA ALA A 2 -17.89 28.79 38.39
C ALA A 2 -17.58 27.63 37.41
N PHE A 3 -18.55 26.77 37.07
CA PHE A 3 -18.33 25.63 36.15
C PHE A 3 -18.52 25.96 34.66
N LYS A 4 -19.06 27.14 34.34
CA LYS A 4 -19.22 27.59 32.94
C LYS A 4 -18.01 28.30 32.35
N LEU A 5 -16.98 28.62 33.16
CA LEU A 5 -15.80 29.33 32.68
C LEU A 5 -14.61 28.40 32.34
N VAL A 6 -14.57 27.19 32.88
CA VAL A 6 -13.50 26.21 32.59
C VAL A 6 -13.67 25.56 31.21
N LEU A 7 -14.91 25.45 30.71
CA LEU A 7 -15.20 24.82 29.43
C LEU A 7 -14.80 25.65 28.20
N VAL A 8 -14.57 26.97 28.36
CA VAL A 8 -14.19 27.86 27.25
C VAL A 8 -12.68 27.91 27.02
N VAL A 9 -11.86 27.58 28.02
CA VAL A 9 -10.38 27.57 27.88
C VAL A 9 -9.88 26.27 27.24
N LEU A 10 -10.59 25.15 27.41
CA LEU A 10 -10.22 23.84 26.84
C LEU A 10 -10.48 23.75 25.32
N THR A 11 -11.37 24.56 24.76
CA THR A 11 -11.69 24.54 23.33
C THR A 11 -10.75 25.41 22.47
N VAL A 12 -9.95 26.30 23.06
CA VAL A 12 -8.98 27.13 22.32
C VAL A 12 -7.64 26.40 22.11
N VAL A 13 -7.28 25.44 22.97
CA VAL A 13 -6.03 24.66 22.81
C VAL A 13 -6.15 23.61 21.70
N ALA A 14 -7.35 23.16 21.35
CA ALA A 14 -7.56 22.22 20.25
C ALA A 14 -7.46 22.84 18.85
N CYS A 15 -7.39 24.18 18.73
CA CYS A 15 -7.37 24.85 17.42
C CYS A 15 -5.95 25.05 16.85
N ALA A 16 -4.89 24.67 17.58
CA ALA A 16 -3.49 24.95 17.19
C ALA A 16 -2.65 23.73 16.72
N GLN A 17 -3.19 22.51 16.72
CA GLN A 17 -2.46 21.33 16.19
C GLN A 17 -2.89 20.91 14.78
N SER A 18 -3.72 21.71 14.11
CA SER A 18 -4.20 21.44 12.75
C SER A 18 -3.21 21.82 11.63
N ARG A 19 -1.95 22.17 11.94
CA ARG A 19 -1.04 22.77 10.94
C ARG A 19 0.42 22.29 10.93
N MET A 20 0.74 21.06 11.36
CA MET A 20 2.14 20.59 11.25
C MET A 20 2.38 19.17 10.75
N PHE A 21 1.37 18.45 10.25
CA PHE A 21 1.61 17.15 9.63
C PHE A 21 0.73 16.98 8.40
N TYR A 22 1.10 17.55 7.25
CA TYR A 22 1.10 16.92 5.91
C TYR A 22 1.84 17.87 4.96
N ASN A 23 3.18 17.86 4.98
CA ASN A 23 3.94 18.35 3.82
C ASN A 23 4.23 17.15 2.92
N LEU A 24 3.20 16.64 2.25
CA LEU A 24 3.36 15.74 1.12
C LEU A 24 3.74 16.62 -0.08
N ARG A 25 5.03 16.67 -0.41
CA ARG A 25 5.43 17.18 -1.73
C ARG A 25 4.93 16.18 -2.77
N PRO A 26 4.18 16.61 -3.80
CA PRO A 26 3.78 15.71 -4.86
C PRO A 26 5.04 15.22 -5.59
N VAL A 27 5.28 13.91 -5.57
CA VAL A 27 6.26 13.28 -6.45
C VAL A 27 5.73 13.46 -7.87
N ARG A 28 6.37 14.35 -8.65
CA ARG A 28 6.12 14.42 -10.09
C ARG A 28 6.69 13.16 -10.71
N VAL A 29 5.82 12.23 -11.08
CA VAL A 29 6.16 11.21 -12.07
C VAL A 29 6.30 11.93 -13.40
N VAL A 30 7.56 12.19 -13.80
CA VAL A 30 7.87 12.65 -15.15
C VAL A 30 7.61 11.45 -16.07
N HIS A 31 6.42 11.43 -16.67
CA HIS A 31 6.22 10.61 -17.86
C HIS A 31 7.03 11.29 -18.97
N SER A 32 7.99 10.59 -19.53
CA SER A 32 8.70 11.06 -20.72
C SER A 32 7.72 11.09 -21.88
N ASP A 33 7.28 12.27 -22.27
CA ASP A 33 6.45 12.48 -23.44
C ASP A 33 7.24 12.07 -24.69
N LEU A 34 6.97 10.87 -25.22
CA LEU A 34 7.26 10.60 -26.62
C LEU A 34 6.22 11.33 -27.47
N GLN A 35 6.61 12.50 -27.97
CA GLN A 35 5.93 13.24 -29.02
C GLN A 35 5.82 12.37 -30.29
N PRO A 36 4.61 12.09 -30.82
CA PRO A 36 4.48 11.64 -32.20
C PRO A 36 4.47 12.87 -33.10
N ALA A 37 5.64 13.19 -33.67
CA ALA A 37 5.74 14.11 -34.79
C ALA A 37 5.82 13.31 -36.09
N ALA A 38 4.70 13.24 -36.83
CA ALA A 38 4.68 13.20 -38.31
C ALA A 38 3.22 13.18 -38.79
N SER A 39 2.79 14.26 -39.43
CA SER A 39 1.58 14.30 -40.25
C SER A 39 1.79 13.41 -41.49
N ILE A 40 1.19 12.22 -41.49
CA ILE A 40 1.14 11.37 -42.68
C ILE A 40 -0.03 11.85 -43.55
N VAL A 41 0.34 12.31 -44.74
CA VAL A 41 -0.55 12.63 -45.87
C VAL A 41 -1.50 11.46 -46.12
N HIS A 42 -2.80 11.73 -46.15
CA HIS A 42 -3.85 10.73 -46.39
C HIS A 42 -3.81 10.31 -47.86
N ALA A 43 -3.10 9.22 -48.17
CA ALA A 43 -3.25 8.51 -49.42
C ALA A 43 -4.31 7.41 -49.24
N GLU A 44 -5.30 7.41 -50.13
CA GLU A 44 -6.46 6.51 -50.14
C GLU A 44 -6.02 5.03 -50.12
N PRO A 45 -6.43 4.22 -49.12
CA PRO A 45 -6.05 2.83 -49.07
C PRO A 45 -6.90 2.05 -50.09
N LYS A 46 -6.23 1.43 -51.06
CA LYS A 46 -6.86 0.42 -51.90
C LYS A 46 -7.38 -0.70 -50.99
N HIS A 47 -8.67 -0.99 -51.08
CA HIS A 47 -9.30 -2.13 -50.40
C HIS A 47 -8.55 -3.42 -50.75
N PHE A 48 -7.75 -3.89 -49.81
CA PHE A 48 -7.27 -5.26 -49.78
C PHE A 48 -8.25 -6.03 -48.88
N GLU A 49 -8.92 -7.05 -49.43
CA GLU A 49 -9.66 -8.01 -48.61
C GLU A 49 -8.66 -8.72 -47.69
N HIS A 50 -8.63 -8.29 -46.43
CA HIS A 50 -7.96 -9.03 -45.38
C HIS A 50 -8.91 -10.14 -44.95
N HIS A 51 -8.68 -11.36 -45.45
CA HIS A 51 -9.23 -12.56 -44.83
C HIS A 51 -8.79 -12.55 -43.36
N ILE A 52 -9.71 -12.25 -42.44
CA ILE A 52 -9.48 -12.41 -41.01
C ILE A 52 -9.45 -13.91 -40.78
N SER A 53 -8.26 -14.48 -40.70
CA SER A 53 -8.07 -15.75 -40.00
C SER A 53 -8.49 -15.50 -38.56
N GLU A 54 -9.49 -16.25 -38.09
CA GLU A 54 -9.87 -16.34 -36.68
C GLU A 54 -8.61 -16.79 -35.91
N ASP A 55 -7.89 -15.83 -35.33
CA ASP A 55 -6.79 -16.09 -34.42
C ASP A 55 -7.43 -16.65 -33.15
N GLU A 56 -7.38 -17.98 -32.96
CA GLU A 56 -7.85 -18.62 -31.74
C GLU A 56 -7.16 -17.96 -30.54
N HIS A 57 -7.91 -17.17 -29.77
CA HIS A 57 -7.48 -16.71 -28.46
C HIS A 57 -7.37 -17.93 -27.55
N VAL A 58 -6.17 -18.48 -27.41
CA VAL A 58 -5.89 -19.53 -26.44
C VAL A 58 -5.87 -18.88 -25.05
N ASP A 59 -6.95 -19.02 -24.30
CA ASP A 59 -7.03 -18.58 -22.91
C ASP A 59 -6.10 -19.43 -22.03
N TYR A 60 -4.91 -18.90 -21.73
CA TYR A 60 -3.97 -19.54 -20.82
C TYR A 60 -4.39 -19.33 -19.36
N TYR A 61 -5.19 -20.26 -18.83
CA TYR A 61 -5.54 -20.28 -17.41
C TYR A 61 -4.43 -20.94 -16.59
N ALA A 62 -3.60 -20.13 -15.94
CA ALA A 62 -2.60 -20.60 -14.97
C ALA A 62 -3.16 -20.59 -13.54
N TYR A 63 -2.82 -21.62 -12.76
CA TYR A 63 -3.14 -21.67 -11.34
C TYR A 63 -2.33 -20.61 -10.57
N PRO A 64 -2.96 -19.62 -9.92
CA PRO A 64 -2.23 -18.54 -9.27
C PRO A 64 -1.59 -19.02 -7.97
N LYS A 65 -0.26 -19.00 -7.90
CA LYS A 65 0.50 -19.39 -6.73
C LYS A 65 1.76 -18.55 -6.57
N TYR A 66 1.98 -18.00 -5.38
CA TYR A 66 3.21 -17.27 -5.05
C TYR A 66 3.49 -17.32 -3.55
N VAL A 67 4.74 -17.02 -3.20
CA VAL A 67 5.17 -16.71 -1.84
C VAL A 67 6.18 -15.58 -1.92
N PHE A 68 6.01 -14.54 -1.12
CA PHE A 68 7.01 -13.48 -0.99
C PHE A 68 7.20 -13.07 0.46
N LYS A 69 8.36 -12.45 0.74
CA LYS A 69 8.64 -11.80 2.00
C LYS A 69 9.59 -10.63 1.80
N TYR A 70 9.43 -9.59 2.60
CA TYR A 70 10.37 -8.48 2.68
C TYR A 70 10.42 -7.92 4.10
N GLY A 71 11.47 -7.16 4.38
CA GLY A 71 11.59 -6.41 5.62
C GLY A 71 12.41 -5.15 5.40
N VAL A 72 12.17 -4.16 6.25
CA VAL A 72 12.98 -2.94 6.38
C VAL A 72 13.41 -2.85 7.83
N ASN A 73 14.68 -2.59 8.04
CA ASN A 73 15.25 -2.34 9.36
C ASN A 73 16.20 -1.13 9.23
N ASP A 74 15.61 0.06 9.18
CA ASP A 74 16.34 1.32 9.08
C ASP A 74 16.22 2.12 10.38
N PHE A 75 17.25 2.02 11.20
CA PHE A 75 17.36 2.77 12.46
C PHE A 75 17.44 4.28 12.29
N HIS A 76 17.90 4.77 11.14
CA HIS A 76 18.05 6.20 10.92
C HIS A 76 16.70 6.87 10.72
N SER A 77 15.83 6.26 9.91
CA SER A 77 14.44 6.73 9.74
C SER A 77 13.47 6.21 10.80
N GLY A 78 13.83 5.14 11.53
CA GLY A 78 12.94 4.43 12.44
C GLY A 78 11.98 3.46 11.73
N ASP A 79 12.19 3.21 10.45
CA ASP A 79 11.36 2.33 9.64
C ASP A 79 11.75 0.86 9.85
N ILE A 80 11.01 0.21 10.74
CA ILE A 80 11.18 -1.21 11.07
C ILE A 80 9.86 -1.92 10.78
N LYS A 81 9.87 -2.78 9.76
CA LYS A 81 8.69 -3.54 9.32
C LYS A 81 9.05 -4.84 8.64
N THR A 82 8.14 -5.81 8.70
CA THR A 82 8.25 -7.08 7.96
C THR A 82 6.91 -7.42 7.32
N HIS A 83 6.95 -8.10 6.18
CA HIS A 83 5.78 -8.60 5.49
C HIS A 83 6.10 -9.97 4.91
N HIS A 84 5.23 -10.94 5.10
CA HIS A 84 5.20 -12.15 4.28
C HIS A 84 3.79 -12.45 3.80
N GLU A 85 3.66 -12.96 2.58
CA GLU A 85 2.38 -13.39 2.02
C GLU A 85 2.58 -14.62 1.14
N SER A 86 1.58 -15.48 1.15
CA SER A 86 1.45 -16.62 0.27
C SER A 86 0.07 -16.62 -0.37
N ARG A 87 0.02 -17.03 -1.63
CA ARG A 87 -1.22 -17.32 -2.33
C ARG A 87 -1.18 -18.73 -2.88
N ASP A 88 -2.28 -19.44 -2.70
CA ASP A 88 -2.55 -20.74 -3.28
C ASP A 88 -3.97 -20.75 -3.85
N GLY A 89 -4.09 -20.59 -5.17
CA GLY A 89 -5.38 -20.50 -5.83
C GLY A 89 -6.15 -19.25 -5.41
N ASP A 90 -7.31 -19.43 -4.80
CA ASP A 90 -8.17 -18.35 -4.31
C ASP A 90 -7.86 -17.93 -2.86
N VAL A 91 -6.92 -18.60 -2.19
CA VAL A 91 -6.59 -18.34 -0.79
C VAL A 91 -5.30 -17.53 -0.70
N VAL A 92 -5.36 -16.39 -0.01
CA VAL A 92 -4.20 -15.58 0.38
C VAL A 92 -4.05 -15.62 1.89
N LYS A 93 -2.82 -15.74 2.38
CA LYS A 93 -2.48 -15.65 3.80
C LYS A 93 -1.21 -14.84 3.97
N GLY A 94 -1.16 -13.96 4.95
CA GLY A 94 0.05 -13.23 5.25
C GLY A 94 0.05 -12.58 6.61
N GLN A 95 1.17 -11.93 6.90
CA GLN A 95 1.36 -11.13 8.09
C GLN A 95 2.14 -9.88 7.73
N TYR A 96 1.78 -8.78 8.39
CA TYR A 96 2.54 -7.55 8.38
C TYR A 96 2.87 -7.12 9.81
N THR A 97 4.10 -6.68 10.05
CA THR A 97 4.52 -6.10 11.32
C THR A 97 5.13 -4.72 11.09
N VAL A 98 4.82 -3.77 11.95
CA VAL A 98 5.41 -2.41 11.94
C VAL A 98 5.66 -1.94 13.36
N VAL A 99 6.82 -1.33 13.59
CA VAL A 99 7.11 -0.54 14.79
C VAL A 99 6.48 0.84 14.60
N GLU A 100 5.55 1.19 15.47
CA GLU A 100 4.86 2.48 15.46
C GLU A 100 5.74 3.58 16.07
N PRO A 101 5.44 4.87 15.81
CA PRO A 101 6.21 5.98 16.36
C PRO A 101 6.23 6.05 17.90
N ASP A 102 5.23 5.47 18.55
CA ASP A 102 5.16 5.35 20.02
C ASP A 102 6.01 4.18 20.55
N GLY A 103 6.70 3.43 19.69
CA GLY A 103 7.52 2.27 20.03
C GLY A 103 6.72 0.97 20.20
N SER A 104 5.40 0.99 20.05
CA SER A 104 4.60 -0.24 20.04
C SER A 104 4.78 -1.00 18.73
N ILE A 105 4.53 -2.30 18.75
CA ILE A 105 4.54 -3.14 17.56
C ILE A 105 3.10 -3.47 17.20
N ARG A 106 2.71 -3.16 15.96
CA ARG A 106 1.47 -3.67 15.36
C ARG A 106 1.81 -4.88 14.50
N THR A 107 1.17 -6.01 14.78
CA THR A 107 1.16 -7.20 13.92
C THR A 107 -0.25 -7.40 13.37
N VAL A 108 -0.35 -7.65 12.07
CA VAL A 108 -1.60 -7.92 11.38
C VAL A 108 -1.48 -9.28 10.72
N ASP A 109 -2.20 -10.26 11.22
CA ASP A 109 -2.36 -11.57 10.59
C ASP A 109 -3.61 -11.54 9.72
N TYR A 110 -3.50 -11.88 8.44
CA TYR A 110 -4.63 -11.76 7.51
C TYR A 110 -4.78 -12.96 6.59
N THR A 111 -6.02 -13.14 6.14
CA THR A 111 -6.44 -14.15 5.19
C THR A 111 -7.43 -13.56 4.21
N ALA A 112 -7.46 -14.05 2.98
CA ALA A 112 -8.51 -13.72 2.02
C ALA A 112 -8.89 -14.96 1.21
N ASP A 113 -10.19 -15.18 1.03
CA ASP A 113 -10.72 -16.21 0.15
C ASP A 113 -12.08 -15.81 -0.45
N LYS A 114 -12.57 -16.59 -1.41
CA LYS A 114 -13.83 -16.33 -2.13
C LYS A 114 -15.08 -16.39 -1.25
N HIS A 115 -15.05 -17.15 -0.16
CA HIS A 115 -16.21 -17.40 0.70
C HIS A 115 -16.29 -16.42 1.87
N ASN A 116 -15.17 -16.16 2.54
CA ASN A 116 -15.08 -15.35 3.75
C ASN A 116 -14.63 -13.91 3.47
N GLY A 117 -14.17 -13.61 2.25
CA GLY A 117 -13.55 -12.33 1.93
C GLY A 117 -12.24 -12.11 2.69
N PHE A 118 -11.85 -10.85 2.85
CA PHE A 118 -10.66 -10.48 3.62
C PHE A 118 -10.98 -10.44 5.12
N ASN A 119 -10.14 -11.12 5.91
CA ASN A 119 -10.21 -11.14 7.37
C ASN A 119 -8.83 -10.86 7.95
N ALA A 120 -8.76 -9.97 8.94
CA ALA A 120 -7.52 -9.62 9.61
C ALA A 120 -7.70 -9.57 11.13
N VAL A 121 -6.70 -10.07 11.84
CA VAL A 121 -6.57 -9.94 13.29
C VAL A 121 -5.39 -9.02 13.57
N VAL A 122 -5.63 -7.96 14.34
CA VAL A 122 -4.62 -6.96 14.66
C VAL A 122 -4.21 -7.11 16.12
N HIS A 123 -2.92 -7.34 16.33
CA HIS A 123 -2.27 -7.35 17.62
C HIS A 123 -1.44 -6.08 17.79
N LYS A 124 -1.51 -5.44 18.95
CA LYS A 124 -0.68 -4.27 19.30
C LYS A 124 -0.02 -4.51 20.65
N THR A 125 1.31 -4.37 20.72
CA THR A 125 2.04 -4.44 21.98
C THR A 125 1.96 -3.12 22.75
N ALA A 126 2.39 -3.12 24.01
CA ALA A 126 2.75 -1.88 24.67
C ALA A 126 3.96 -1.22 23.96
N PRO A 127 4.16 0.10 24.10
CA PRO A 127 5.40 0.78 23.75
C PRO A 127 6.62 0.06 24.32
N ILE A 128 7.56 -0.33 23.44
CA ILE A 128 8.89 -0.79 23.81
C ILE A 128 9.91 0.20 23.26
N SER A 129 11.12 0.22 23.84
CA SER A 129 12.15 1.14 23.34
C SER A 129 12.49 0.80 21.88
N PRO A 130 12.74 1.80 20.99
CA PRO A 130 13.03 1.53 19.58
C PRO A 130 14.25 0.61 19.37
N HIS A 131 15.23 0.69 20.27
CA HIS A 131 16.42 -0.16 20.26
C HIS A 131 16.07 -1.64 20.51
N GLU A 132 15.07 -1.91 21.35
CA GLU A 132 14.61 -3.27 21.68
C GLU A 132 13.73 -3.86 20.57
N ALA A 133 12.90 -3.03 19.94
CA ALA A 133 12.05 -3.45 18.82
C ALA A 133 12.85 -4.00 17.63
N ALA A 134 14.03 -3.45 17.37
CA ALA A 134 14.85 -3.84 16.23
C ALA A 134 15.54 -5.21 16.37
N HIS A 135 15.69 -5.71 17.60
CA HIS A 135 16.32 -7.00 17.86
C HIS A 135 15.35 -8.20 17.80
N LEU A 136 14.04 -7.95 17.73
CA LEU A 136 13.01 -9.00 17.71
C LEU A 136 12.80 -9.67 16.33
N HIS A 137 13.41 -9.14 15.27
CA HIS A 137 13.12 -9.54 13.88
C HIS A 137 14.27 -10.30 13.17
N HIS A 138 15.15 -10.97 13.92
CA HIS A 138 16.26 -11.79 13.37
C HIS A 138 15.94 -13.28 13.31
#